data_AF-A0A6H1ZM54-F1
#
_entry.id   AF-A0A6H1ZM54-F1
#
_cell.length_a   1.000
_cell.length_b   1.000
_cell.length_c   1.000
_cell.angle_alpha   90.00
_cell.angle_beta   90.00
_cell.angle_gamma   90.00
#
_symmetry.space_group_name_H-M   'P 1'
#
loop_
_entity.id
_entity.type
_entity.pdbx_description
1 polymer ?
#
loop_
_entity_poly.entity_id
_entity_poly.type
_entity_poly.pdbx_seq_one_letter_code
_entity_poly.pdbx_strand_id
1 'polypeptide(L)'
;MKSYLTLRNLYGVDTKNTSTANLSHGDQVMNDFHRRLLAKANWPFLHRARTLTTFSPDSAFTAVVATDVCTATKTILTLTGTEVTFSSTTTLPTGLSASTTYYLIYQSATTFKVATSFANALAGAAIDITDTGTGTHTVTVATKFWPLPYDVDLVESVSVTVGTTIYTPKPSPSKKHWDELQTSPSTSDTPSWWFVQDEKFALWPRPATSGKVIELNTKIRVPDLNIVDYTTGTVASVANGSPKVTGTSTVWTAPMAGRWLRITHSDTATSSGDGEWYRIDAVESATILYLSRPYGGRTLASAAGASYAIGHMPLLPEAFHDLPETFAAYRYWLKEKDERADGFKELLTDGVSTLFSTYGVSDLSMVIDSGDDDGFINPNLAIQL
;
A
#
# COMPACT_ATOMS: atom_id res chain seq x y z
N MET A 1 21.93 9.23 -3.59
CA MET A 1 21.15 8.11 -3.04
C MET A 1 21.93 6.80 -3.16
N LYS A 2 21.87 5.93 -2.15
CA LYS A 2 22.49 4.59 -2.14
C LYS A 2 21.44 3.48 -2.34
N SER A 3 21.62 2.61 -3.34
CA SER A 3 20.78 1.42 -3.58
C SER A 3 21.12 0.27 -2.63
N TYR A 4 20.24 -0.72 -2.49
CA TYR A 4 20.51 -1.95 -1.73
C TYR A 4 21.84 -2.59 -2.13
N LEU A 5 22.12 -2.71 -3.43
CA LEU A 5 23.39 -3.27 -3.92
C LEU A 5 24.59 -2.40 -3.49
N THR A 6 24.43 -1.07 -3.57
CA THR A 6 25.48 -0.13 -3.14
C THR A 6 25.73 -0.25 -1.63
N LEU A 7 24.69 -0.31 -0.80
CA LEU A 7 24.80 -0.47 0.65
C LEU A 7 25.47 -1.78 1.03
N ARG A 8 25.06 -2.88 0.39
CA ARG A 8 25.68 -4.19 0.61
C ARG A 8 27.16 -4.23 0.26
N ASN A 9 27.55 -3.56 -0.83
CA ASN A 9 28.96 -3.47 -1.23
C ASN A 9 29.78 -2.61 -0.26
N LEU A 10 29.24 -1.47 0.18
CA LEU A 10 29.88 -0.61 1.19
C LEU A 10 30.07 -1.34 2.51
N TYR A 11 29.03 -2.06 2.99
CA TYR A 11 29.13 -2.90 4.18
C TYR A 11 30.28 -3.93 4.08
N GLY A 12 30.46 -4.55 2.92
CA GLY A 12 31.57 -5.48 2.68
C GLY A 12 32.96 -4.81 2.76
N VAL A 13 33.06 -3.56 2.31
CA VAL A 13 34.28 -2.74 2.41
C VAL A 13 34.54 -2.34 3.86
N ASP A 14 33.51 -1.84 4.57
CA ASP A 14 33.60 -1.31 5.93
C ASP A 14 33.87 -2.40 6.98
N THR A 15 33.35 -3.60 6.76
CA THR A 15 33.69 -4.79 7.57
C THR A 15 34.96 -5.49 7.13
N LYS A 16 35.55 -5.07 5.99
CA LYS A 16 36.69 -5.74 5.32
C LYS A 16 36.43 -7.24 5.09
N ASN A 17 35.17 -7.63 4.94
CA ASN A 17 34.75 -9.02 4.82
C ASN A 17 33.64 -9.15 3.76
N THR A 18 34.06 -9.53 2.56
CA THR A 18 33.19 -9.70 1.39
C THR A 18 32.61 -11.11 1.26
N SER A 19 32.76 -11.96 2.29
CA SER A 19 32.18 -13.31 2.26
C SER A 19 30.65 -13.25 2.16
N THR A 20 30.07 -14.13 1.34
CA THR A 20 28.62 -14.14 1.09
C THR A 20 27.80 -14.29 2.36
N ALA A 21 28.28 -15.09 3.32
CA ALA A 21 27.63 -15.29 4.62
C ALA A 21 27.61 -14.00 5.45
N ASN A 22 28.70 -13.23 5.45
CA ASN A 22 28.75 -11.94 6.16
C ASN A 22 27.79 -10.93 5.52
N LEU A 23 27.82 -10.81 4.19
CA LEU A 23 26.95 -9.88 3.47
C LEU A 23 25.46 -10.20 3.70
N SER A 24 25.07 -11.48 3.66
CA SER A 24 23.70 -11.91 3.94
C SER A 24 23.26 -11.64 5.39
N HIS A 25 24.18 -11.74 6.35
CA HIS A 25 23.87 -11.34 7.73
C HIS A 25 23.72 -9.82 7.86
N GLY A 26 24.61 -9.05 7.21
CA GLY A 26 24.51 -7.60 7.11
C GLY A 26 23.17 -7.15 6.54
N ASP A 27 22.68 -7.81 5.48
CA ASP A 27 21.37 -7.53 4.89
C ASP A 27 20.21 -7.64 5.89
N GLN A 28 20.20 -8.70 6.72
CA GLN A 28 19.18 -8.89 7.75
C GLN A 28 19.25 -7.78 8.81
N VAL A 29 20.47 -7.45 9.26
CA VAL A 29 20.70 -6.42 10.28
C VAL A 29 20.29 -5.03 9.77
N MET A 30 20.60 -4.70 8.52
CA MET A 30 20.21 -3.44 7.88
C MET A 30 18.68 -3.32 7.80
N ASN A 31 18.00 -4.39 7.38
CA ASN A 31 16.53 -4.41 7.29
C ASN A 31 15.86 -4.28 8.66
N ASP A 32 16.33 -5.02 9.67
CA ASP A 32 15.80 -4.93 11.03
C ASP A 32 15.99 -3.52 11.63
N PHE A 33 17.15 -2.90 11.39
CA PHE A 33 17.40 -1.53 11.83
C PHE A 33 16.49 -0.53 11.10
N HIS A 34 16.36 -0.66 9.78
CA HIS A 34 15.49 0.21 8.99
C HIS A 34 14.03 0.16 9.49
N ARG A 35 13.48 -1.05 9.73
CA ARG A 35 12.14 -1.20 10.31
C ARG A 35 12.04 -0.56 11.70
N ARG A 36 13.02 -0.79 12.57
CA ARG A 36 13.03 -0.21 13.94
C ARG A 36 13.13 1.31 13.93
N LEU A 37 13.96 1.89 13.06
CA LEU A 37 14.13 3.33 12.95
C LEU A 37 12.84 4.01 12.48
N LEU A 38 12.18 3.42 11.49
CA LEU A 38 10.91 3.95 10.95
C LEU A 38 9.71 3.73 11.88
N ALA A 39 9.80 2.76 12.80
CA ALA A 39 8.81 2.55 13.86
C ALA A 39 8.97 3.50 15.06
N LYS A 40 10.18 4.07 15.27
CA LYS A 40 10.49 4.89 16.45
C LYS A 40 9.75 6.22 16.53
N ALA A 41 9.33 6.78 15.39
CA ALA A 41 8.67 8.08 15.34
C ALA A 41 7.69 8.15 14.18
N ASN A 42 6.82 9.17 14.23
CA ASN A 42 5.95 9.47 13.11
C ASN A 42 6.67 10.35 12.09
N TRP A 43 7.19 9.72 11.03
CA TRP A 43 8.03 10.39 10.05
C TRP A 43 7.22 11.02 8.91
N PRO A 44 7.36 12.34 8.64
CA PRO A 44 6.63 13.04 7.58
C PRO A 44 6.71 12.39 6.19
N PHE A 45 7.85 11.76 5.88
CA PHE A 45 8.12 11.14 4.57
C PHE A 45 7.50 9.74 4.41
N LEU A 46 6.93 9.16 5.47
CA LEU A 46 6.21 7.89 5.42
C LEU A 46 4.72 8.06 5.12
N HIS A 47 4.17 9.28 5.25
CA HIS A 47 2.77 9.53 4.94
C HIS A 47 2.56 9.60 3.44
N ARG A 48 1.59 8.82 2.95
CA ARG A 48 1.17 8.84 1.54
C ARG A 48 -0.34 8.78 1.44
N ALA A 49 -0.85 9.49 0.44
CA ALA A 49 -2.24 9.38 0.01
C ALA A 49 -2.45 8.08 -0.79
N ARG A 50 -3.53 7.37 -0.46
CA ARG A 50 -4.02 6.19 -1.17
C ARG A 50 -5.46 6.44 -1.58
N THR A 51 -5.72 6.32 -2.88
CA THR A 51 -7.06 6.54 -3.42
C THR A 51 -7.79 5.21 -3.55
N LEU A 52 -8.96 5.14 -2.95
CA LEU A 52 -9.92 4.05 -3.06
C LEU A 52 -11.24 4.60 -3.58
N THR A 53 -12.17 3.71 -3.91
CA THR A 53 -13.53 4.10 -4.26
C THR A 53 -14.51 3.44 -3.31
N THR A 54 -15.53 4.19 -2.87
CA THR A 54 -16.65 3.60 -2.14
C THR A 54 -17.30 2.58 -3.05
N PHE A 55 -17.52 1.37 -2.54
CA PHE A 55 -18.52 0.49 -3.10
C PHE A 55 -19.60 0.30 -2.04
N SER A 56 -20.86 0.37 -2.46
CA SER A 56 -21.94 -0.16 -1.65
C SER A 56 -22.04 -1.63 -2.02
N PRO A 57 -21.82 -2.56 -1.08
CA PRO A 57 -21.91 -3.98 -1.38
C PRO A 57 -23.36 -4.42 -1.61
N ASP A 58 -24.33 -3.56 -1.30
CA ASP A 58 -25.72 -3.82 -1.63
C ASP A 58 -25.94 -3.54 -3.11
N SER A 59 -26.46 -4.54 -3.81
CA SER A 59 -26.56 -4.49 -5.25
C SER A 59 -27.79 -5.21 -5.75
N ALA A 60 -28.35 -4.70 -6.85
CA ALA A 60 -29.28 -5.49 -7.62
C ALA A 60 -28.52 -6.65 -8.25
N PHE A 61 -29.14 -7.82 -8.32
CA PHE A 61 -28.54 -8.99 -8.96
C PHE A 61 -29.54 -9.74 -9.83
N THR A 62 -29.01 -10.48 -10.79
CA THR A 62 -29.75 -11.45 -11.61
C THR A 62 -29.16 -12.83 -11.39
N ALA A 63 -30.01 -13.85 -11.26
CA ALA A 63 -29.59 -15.25 -11.14
C ALA A 63 -29.72 -15.95 -12.49
N VAL A 64 -28.84 -16.92 -12.75
CA VAL A 64 -28.89 -17.77 -13.95
C VAL A 64 -29.07 -19.23 -13.53
N VAL A 65 -30.25 -19.79 -13.83
CA VAL A 65 -30.65 -21.17 -13.48
C VAL A 65 -29.71 -22.23 -14.07
N ALA A 66 -29.13 -21.99 -15.25
CA ALA A 66 -28.28 -22.98 -15.91
C ALA A 66 -26.90 -23.18 -15.23
N THR A 67 -26.46 -22.24 -14.40
CA THR A 67 -25.09 -22.22 -13.85
C THR A 67 -25.04 -21.92 -12.35
N ASP A 68 -26.18 -21.61 -11.74
CA ASP A 68 -26.33 -21.13 -10.35
C ASP A 68 -25.48 -19.88 -10.05
N VAL A 69 -25.16 -19.10 -11.08
CA VAL A 69 -24.35 -17.88 -10.94
C VAL A 69 -25.28 -16.69 -10.81
N CYS A 70 -25.10 -15.94 -9.74
CA CYS A 70 -25.68 -14.62 -9.56
C CYS A 70 -24.70 -13.56 -10.07
N THR A 71 -25.20 -12.59 -10.83
CA THR A 71 -24.45 -11.44 -11.33
C THR A 71 -25.00 -10.17 -10.71
N ALA A 72 -24.16 -9.43 -9.98
CA ALA A 72 -24.51 -8.15 -9.38
C ALA A 72 -24.18 -6.97 -10.30
N THR A 73 -25.00 -5.93 -10.24
CA THR A 73 -24.84 -4.68 -11.02
C THR A 73 -23.70 -3.79 -10.52
N LYS A 74 -23.24 -4.04 -9.29
CA LYS A 74 -22.16 -3.32 -8.60
C LYS A 74 -21.15 -4.35 -8.11
N THR A 75 -19.93 -3.91 -7.87
CA THR A 75 -18.90 -4.74 -7.21
C THR A 75 -19.41 -5.15 -5.82
N ILE A 76 -19.53 -6.46 -5.64
CA ILE A 76 -19.90 -7.09 -4.38
C ILE A 76 -18.64 -7.82 -3.87
N LEU A 77 -18.46 -7.79 -2.55
CA LEU A 77 -17.22 -8.11 -1.85
C LEU A 77 -16.47 -9.37 -2.33
N THR A 78 -15.15 -9.34 -2.15
CA THR A 78 -14.18 -10.24 -2.80
C THR A 78 -13.81 -11.51 -2.03
N LEU A 79 -14.58 -11.89 -0.99
CA LEU A 79 -14.22 -13.01 -0.11
C LEU A 79 -15.35 -14.03 0.05
N THR A 80 -15.01 -15.31 -0.17
CA THR A 80 -15.87 -16.46 0.11
C THR A 80 -16.17 -16.57 1.62
N GLY A 81 -17.40 -16.93 1.96
CA GLY A 81 -17.89 -17.05 3.34
C GLY A 81 -18.49 -15.76 3.90
N THR A 82 -18.68 -14.73 3.08
CA THR A 82 -19.33 -13.49 3.48
C THR A 82 -20.84 -13.71 3.66
N GLU A 83 -21.41 -13.23 4.77
CA GLU A 83 -22.85 -13.33 5.05
C GLU A 83 -23.66 -12.34 4.22
N VAL A 84 -24.68 -12.86 3.53
CA VAL A 84 -25.57 -12.10 2.66
C VAL A 84 -27.03 -12.45 2.93
N THR A 85 -27.92 -11.47 2.75
CA THR A 85 -29.37 -11.65 2.76
C THR A 85 -29.95 -11.17 1.44
N PHE A 86 -31.09 -11.74 1.05
CA PHE A 86 -31.75 -11.42 -0.20
C PHE A 86 -33.13 -10.81 0.03
N SER A 87 -33.51 -9.92 -0.87
CA SER A 87 -34.87 -9.37 -0.98
C SER A 87 -35.27 -9.24 -2.45
N SER A 88 -36.56 -9.18 -2.72
CA SER A 88 -37.09 -8.90 -4.06
C SER A 88 -38.35 -8.04 -3.98
N THR A 89 -38.68 -7.35 -5.06
CA THR A 89 -39.94 -6.60 -5.16
C THR A 89 -41.16 -7.49 -5.40
N THR A 90 -40.99 -8.69 -5.98
CA THR A 90 -42.09 -9.65 -6.20
C THR A 90 -41.73 -11.04 -5.68
N THR A 91 -41.03 -11.86 -6.47
CA THR A 91 -40.72 -13.27 -6.15
C THR A 91 -39.23 -13.49 -6.21
N LEU A 92 -38.60 -13.96 -5.13
CA LEU A 92 -37.17 -14.31 -5.13
C LEU A 92 -36.89 -15.52 -6.06
N PRO A 93 -35.63 -15.68 -6.53
CA PRO A 93 -35.20 -16.89 -7.20
C PRO A 93 -35.48 -18.13 -6.33
N THR A 94 -36.02 -19.18 -6.93
CA THR A 94 -36.34 -20.41 -6.18
C THR A 94 -35.05 -21.06 -5.68
N GLY A 95 -35.01 -21.41 -4.40
CA GLY A 95 -33.79 -21.81 -3.67
C GLY A 95 -33.30 -20.74 -2.69
N LEU A 96 -33.75 -19.50 -2.85
CA LEU A 96 -33.47 -18.38 -1.95
C LEU A 96 -34.73 -17.92 -1.22
N SER A 97 -34.59 -17.64 0.07
CA SER A 97 -35.66 -17.11 0.92
C SER A 97 -35.28 -15.74 1.46
N ALA A 98 -36.26 -14.83 1.53
CA ALA A 98 -36.06 -13.54 2.15
C ALA A 98 -35.70 -13.70 3.63
N SER A 99 -34.91 -12.76 4.16
CA SER A 99 -34.47 -12.73 5.57
C SER A 99 -33.74 -14.00 6.07
N THR A 100 -33.29 -14.86 5.14
CA THR A 100 -32.42 -15.99 5.46
C THR A 100 -30.97 -15.58 5.21
N THR A 101 -30.09 -15.89 6.16
CA THR A 101 -28.65 -15.66 6.01
C THR A 101 -28.03 -16.75 5.15
N TYR A 102 -27.37 -16.34 4.07
CA TYR A 102 -26.61 -17.20 3.18
C TYR A 102 -25.13 -16.80 3.18
N TYR A 103 -24.28 -17.69 2.70
CA TYR A 103 -22.83 -17.47 2.61
C TYR A 103 -22.41 -17.39 1.14
N LEU A 104 -21.71 -16.32 0.78
CA LEU A 104 -21.28 -16.04 -0.59
C LEU A 104 -20.06 -16.91 -0.98
N ILE A 105 -20.06 -17.42 -2.20
CA ILE A 105 -18.92 -18.08 -2.84
C ILE A 105 -18.39 -17.15 -3.94
N TYR A 106 -17.16 -16.68 -3.78
CA TYR A 106 -16.55 -15.73 -4.69
C TYR A 106 -16.23 -16.38 -6.05
N GLN A 107 -16.64 -15.74 -7.15
CA GLN A 107 -16.25 -16.11 -8.52
C GLN A 107 -15.47 -14.98 -9.18
N SER A 108 -16.00 -13.75 -9.09
CA SER A 108 -15.33 -12.52 -9.53
C SER A 108 -15.86 -11.31 -8.76
N ALA A 109 -15.37 -10.11 -9.08
CA ALA A 109 -15.84 -8.86 -8.46
C ALA A 109 -17.35 -8.58 -8.62
N THR A 110 -18.01 -9.17 -9.62
CA THR A 110 -19.44 -8.96 -9.89
C THR A 110 -20.24 -10.26 -9.98
N THR A 111 -19.60 -11.43 -9.93
CA THR A 111 -20.27 -12.74 -10.02
C THR A 111 -20.01 -13.58 -8.79
N PHE A 112 -21.03 -14.31 -8.34
CA PHE A 112 -21.00 -15.08 -7.11
C PHE A 112 -21.96 -16.27 -7.14
N LYS A 113 -21.71 -17.23 -6.26
CA LYS A 113 -22.68 -18.28 -5.88
C LYS A 113 -23.00 -18.17 -4.40
N VAL A 114 -23.96 -18.96 -3.92
CA VAL A 114 -24.51 -18.86 -2.57
C VAL A 114 -24.61 -20.24 -1.92
N ALA A 115 -24.35 -20.32 -0.63
CA ALA A 115 -24.38 -21.53 0.17
C ALA A 115 -25.20 -21.34 1.45
N THR A 116 -25.73 -22.43 2.00
CA THR A 116 -26.52 -22.43 3.24
C THR A 116 -25.68 -22.36 4.53
N SER A 117 -24.37 -22.62 4.44
CA SER A 117 -23.47 -22.57 5.60
C SER A 117 -22.06 -22.12 5.21
N PHE A 118 -21.30 -21.61 6.17
CA PHE A 118 -19.91 -21.20 5.98
C PHE A 118 -19.03 -22.38 5.50
N ALA A 119 -19.22 -23.58 6.06
CA ALA A 119 -18.50 -24.77 5.65
C ALA A 119 -18.80 -25.16 4.19
N ASN A 120 -20.05 -25.04 3.76
CA ASN A 120 -20.46 -25.29 2.38
C ASN A 120 -19.88 -24.25 1.43
N ALA A 121 -19.81 -22.98 1.84
CA ALA A 121 -19.19 -21.92 1.04
C ALA A 121 -17.70 -22.19 0.82
N LEU A 122 -16.96 -22.61 1.86
CA LEU A 122 -15.55 -23.00 1.75
C LEU A 122 -15.35 -24.26 0.89
N ALA A 123 -16.28 -25.21 0.97
CA ALA A 123 -16.27 -26.43 0.16
C ALA A 123 -16.75 -26.20 -1.29
N GLY A 124 -17.23 -25.00 -1.64
CA GLY A 124 -17.77 -24.70 -2.97
C GLY A 124 -19.14 -25.32 -3.27
N ALA A 125 -19.85 -25.81 -2.25
CA ALA A 125 -21.17 -26.41 -2.37
C ALA A 125 -22.26 -25.33 -2.46
N ALA A 126 -22.54 -24.90 -3.70
CA ALA A 126 -23.56 -23.90 -4.00
C ALA A 126 -24.98 -24.48 -3.90
N ILE A 127 -25.94 -23.61 -3.59
CA ILE A 127 -27.38 -23.88 -3.68
C ILE A 127 -27.77 -23.89 -5.17
N ASP A 128 -28.63 -24.83 -5.52
CA ASP A 128 -29.25 -24.95 -6.83
C ASP A 128 -30.39 -23.91 -6.96
N ILE A 129 -30.33 -23.07 -8.00
CA ILE A 129 -31.34 -22.05 -8.28
C ILE A 129 -32.22 -22.58 -9.41
N THR A 130 -33.43 -23.05 -9.09
CA THR A 130 -34.30 -23.74 -10.06
C THR A 130 -35.25 -22.79 -10.82
N ASP A 131 -35.36 -21.53 -10.39
CA ASP A 131 -36.12 -20.47 -11.06
C ASP A 131 -35.44 -19.12 -10.79
N THR A 132 -35.32 -18.26 -11.79
CA THR A 132 -34.76 -16.91 -11.64
C THR A 132 -35.64 -15.98 -10.82
N GLY A 133 -36.92 -16.29 -10.64
CA GLY A 133 -37.88 -15.38 -10.04
C GLY A 133 -38.20 -14.20 -10.97
N THR A 134 -38.88 -13.20 -10.41
CA THR A 134 -39.32 -11.98 -11.12
C THR A 134 -39.08 -10.76 -10.23
N GLY A 135 -39.02 -9.58 -10.85
CA GLY A 135 -38.81 -8.31 -10.15
C GLY A 135 -37.33 -7.96 -9.98
N THR A 136 -37.07 -6.96 -9.13
CA THR A 136 -35.70 -6.53 -8.83
C THR A 136 -35.23 -7.26 -7.58
N HIS A 137 -34.23 -8.12 -7.72
CA HIS A 137 -33.61 -8.80 -6.58
C HIS A 137 -32.45 -7.98 -6.05
N THR A 138 -32.39 -7.79 -4.74
CA THR A 138 -31.32 -7.08 -4.05
C THR A 138 -30.59 -8.03 -3.13
N VAL A 139 -29.27 -8.09 -3.27
CA VAL A 139 -28.38 -8.72 -2.29
C VAL A 139 -27.93 -7.65 -1.30
N THR A 140 -28.04 -7.95 -0.02
CA THR A 140 -27.57 -7.09 1.07
C THR A 140 -26.46 -7.82 1.80
N VAL A 141 -25.29 -7.18 1.89
CA VAL A 141 -24.13 -7.81 2.52
C VAL A 141 -23.97 -7.30 3.95
N ALA A 142 -23.81 -8.24 4.90
CA ALA A 142 -23.75 -7.93 6.32
C ALA A 142 -22.44 -7.22 6.72
N THR A 143 -21.31 -7.65 6.17
CA THR A 143 -19.99 -7.06 6.46
C THR A 143 -19.64 -6.00 5.41
N LYS A 144 -19.49 -4.75 5.84
CA LYS A 144 -19.22 -3.60 4.95
C LYS A 144 -17.84 -3.02 5.21
N PHE A 145 -16.86 -3.89 5.15
CA PHE A 145 -15.45 -3.59 5.37
C PHE A 145 -14.74 -3.56 4.00
N TRP A 146 -14.11 -2.45 3.68
CA TRP A 146 -13.26 -2.29 2.50
C TRP A 146 -11.85 -2.79 2.81
N PRO A 147 -11.23 -3.61 1.95
CA PRO A 147 -9.84 -4.01 2.14
C PRO A 147 -8.92 -2.78 2.03
N LEU A 148 -7.98 -2.65 2.96
CA LEU A 148 -6.91 -1.66 2.84
C LEU A 148 -5.88 -2.13 1.80
N PRO A 149 -5.21 -1.20 1.10
CA PRO A 149 -4.07 -1.54 0.26
C PRO A 149 -2.99 -2.28 1.05
N TYR A 150 -2.29 -3.21 0.39
CA TYR A 150 -1.28 -4.10 0.99
C TYR A 150 -0.09 -3.36 1.63
N ASP A 151 0.11 -2.10 1.26
CA ASP A 151 1.24 -1.27 1.65
C ASP A 151 0.90 -0.28 2.77
N VAL A 152 -0.29 -0.35 3.35
CA VAL A 152 -0.72 0.48 4.49
C VAL A 152 -0.33 -0.20 5.80
N ASP A 153 0.21 0.57 6.74
CA ASP A 153 0.55 0.14 8.11
C ASP A 153 -0.36 0.81 9.16
N LEU A 154 -0.57 2.12 9.01
CA LEU A 154 -1.47 2.93 9.85
C LEU A 154 -2.33 3.83 8.96
N VAL A 155 -3.63 3.92 9.25
CA VAL A 155 -4.51 4.94 8.66
C VAL A 155 -4.57 6.12 9.61
N GLU A 156 -4.30 7.33 9.11
CA GLU A 156 -4.25 8.54 9.95
C GLU A 156 -5.48 9.40 9.76
N SER A 157 -5.87 9.62 8.51
CA SER A 157 -7.10 10.33 8.18
C SER A 157 -7.71 9.76 6.92
N VAL A 158 -9.02 9.89 6.85
CA VAL A 158 -9.83 9.48 5.71
C VAL A 158 -10.59 10.71 5.24
N SER A 159 -10.55 10.98 3.94
CA SER A 159 -11.39 11.97 3.29
C SER A 159 -12.24 11.28 2.23
N VAL A 160 -13.50 11.71 2.11
CA VAL A 160 -14.43 11.18 1.11
C VAL A 160 -14.99 12.35 0.31
N THR A 161 -14.81 12.30 -1.00
CA THR A 161 -15.28 13.36 -1.91
C THR A 161 -16.65 13.00 -2.47
N VAL A 162 -17.64 13.83 -2.18
CA VAL A 162 -19.02 13.70 -2.70
C VAL A 162 -19.35 14.93 -3.52
N GLY A 163 -19.39 14.78 -4.85
CA GLY A 163 -19.55 15.92 -5.75
C GLY A 163 -18.32 16.82 -5.67
N THR A 164 -18.50 18.05 -5.17
CA THR A 164 -17.42 19.04 -4.97
C THR A 164 -16.99 19.19 -3.51
N THR A 165 -17.70 18.56 -2.56
CA THR A 165 -17.42 18.70 -1.13
C THR A 165 -16.59 17.52 -0.62
N ILE A 166 -15.53 17.84 0.12
CA ILE A 166 -14.66 16.88 0.79
C ILE A 166 -15.12 16.75 2.24
N TYR A 167 -15.48 15.52 2.65
CA TYR A 167 -15.86 15.20 4.01
C TYR A 167 -14.71 14.49 4.72
N THR A 168 -14.32 14.97 5.90
CA THR A 168 -13.27 14.39 6.75
C THR A 168 -13.89 13.72 7.98
N PRO A 169 -14.31 12.43 7.89
CA PRO A 169 -14.83 11.71 9.03
C PRO A 169 -13.80 11.58 10.16
N LYS A 170 -14.31 11.49 11.40
CA LYS A 170 -13.49 11.31 12.60
C LYS A 170 -13.20 9.82 12.85
N PRO A 171 -12.03 9.44 13.37
CA PRO A 171 -11.78 8.07 13.78
C PRO A 171 -12.71 7.68 14.93
N SER A 172 -13.29 6.48 14.89
CA SER A 172 -14.03 5.92 16.01
C SER A 172 -13.07 5.66 17.18
N PRO A 173 -13.38 6.13 18.41
CA PRO A 173 -12.47 6.04 19.55
C PRO A 173 -12.27 4.60 20.05
N SER A 174 -13.22 3.69 19.85
CA SER A 174 -13.08 2.29 20.27
C SER A 174 -13.92 1.33 19.44
N LYS A 175 -13.57 0.05 19.49
CA LYS A 175 -14.37 -1.03 18.90
C LYS A 175 -15.79 -1.09 19.49
N LYS A 176 -15.92 -0.90 20.80
CA LYS A 176 -17.24 -0.86 21.47
C LYS A 176 -18.14 0.25 20.90
N HIS A 177 -17.59 1.45 20.70
CA HIS A 177 -18.33 2.55 20.08
C HIS A 177 -18.74 2.23 18.64
N TRP A 178 -17.86 1.55 17.90
CA TRP A 178 -18.19 1.09 16.55
C TRP A 178 -19.33 0.06 16.55
N ASP A 179 -19.32 -0.90 17.47
CA ASP A 179 -20.38 -1.92 17.59
C ASP A 179 -21.73 -1.28 17.99
N GLU A 180 -21.71 -0.27 18.86
CA GLU A 180 -22.89 0.53 19.23
C GLU A 180 -23.47 1.26 18.00
N LEU A 181 -22.62 1.89 17.18
CA LEU A 181 -23.02 2.55 15.95
C LEU A 181 -23.62 1.59 14.90
N GLN A 182 -23.22 0.31 14.93
CA GLN A 182 -23.76 -0.72 14.03
C GLN A 182 -25.10 -1.30 14.52
N THR A 183 -25.46 -1.09 15.79
CA THR A 183 -26.75 -1.55 16.34
C THR A 183 -27.93 -0.81 15.70
N SER A 184 -27.73 0.45 15.31
CA SER A 184 -28.72 1.26 14.57
C SER A 184 -28.16 1.66 13.19
N PRO A 185 -28.20 0.75 12.20
CA PRO A 185 -27.58 0.99 10.91
C PRO A 185 -28.29 2.11 10.14
N SER A 186 -27.52 3.11 9.71
CA SER A 186 -27.99 4.19 8.84
C SER A 186 -27.16 4.27 7.56
N THR A 187 -27.77 4.77 6.48
CA THR A 187 -27.11 5.00 5.19
C THR A 187 -27.09 6.48 4.85
N SER A 188 -25.92 7.03 4.57
CA SER A 188 -25.72 8.39 4.05
C SER A 188 -24.42 8.44 3.24
N ASP A 189 -24.38 9.29 2.22
CA ASP A 189 -23.16 9.57 1.46
C ASP A 189 -22.19 10.48 2.23
N THR A 190 -22.60 11.04 3.37
CA THR A 190 -21.78 11.91 4.23
C THR A 190 -21.25 11.16 5.47
N PRO A 191 -20.04 10.57 5.40
CA PRO A 191 -19.48 9.85 6.53
C PRO A 191 -19.10 10.80 7.66
N SER A 192 -19.45 10.43 8.88
CA SER A 192 -19.07 11.12 10.11
C SER A 192 -17.96 10.40 10.88
N TRP A 193 -17.93 9.06 10.79
CA TRP A 193 -16.97 8.21 11.49
C TRP A 193 -16.31 7.20 10.57
N TRP A 194 -15.09 6.80 10.90
CA TRP A 194 -14.40 5.68 10.27
C TRP A 194 -13.73 4.77 11.29
N PHE A 195 -13.53 3.51 10.94
CA PHE A 195 -12.92 2.51 11.80
C PHE A 195 -12.10 1.52 10.99
N VAL A 196 -10.99 1.05 11.54
CA VAL A 196 -10.11 0.04 10.92
C VAL A 196 -10.09 -1.20 11.82
N GLN A 197 -10.22 -2.38 11.21
CA GLN A 197 -10.11 -3.67 11.87
C GLN A 197 -9.70 -4.75 10.87
N ASP A 198 -8.77 -5.63 11.25
CA ASP A 198 -8.38 -6.83 10.49
C ASP A 198 -8.05 -6.51 9.01
N GLU A 199 -7.13 -5.56 8.78
CA GLU A 199 -6.70 -5.07 7.45
C GLU A 199 -7.81 -4.45 6.59
N LYS A 200 -8.94 -4.11 7.20
CA LYS A 200 -10.08 -3.51 6.51
C LYS A 200 -10.49 -2.22 7.19
N PHE A 201 -11.05 -1.30 6.42
CA PHE A 201 -11.65 -0.08 6.96
C PHE A 201 -13.15 -0.04 6.69
N ALA A 202 -13.86 0.72 7.50
CA ALA A 202 -15.28 0.96 7.38
C ALA A 202 -15.64 2.41 7.70
N LEU A 203 -16.79 2.85 7.22
CA LEU A 203 -17.30 4.22 7.25
C LEU A 203 -18.72 4.20 7.80
N TRP A 204 -19.05 5.21 8.60
CA TRP A 204 -20.37 5.41 9.17
C TRP A 204 -20.80 6.88 8.97
N PRO A 205 -22.05 7.20 8.54
CA PRO A 205 -23.07 6.27 8.05
C PRO A 205 -22.58 5.48 6.85
N ARG A 206 -23.27 4.38 6.55
CA ARG A 206 -22.93 3.53 5.41
C ARG A 206 -23.15 4.34 4.12
N PRO A 207 -22.19 4.41 3.19
CA PRO A 207 -22.39 5.08 1.90
C PRO A 207 -23.65 4.55 1.20
N ALA A 208 -24.54 5.45 0.79
CA ALA A 208 -25.75 5.08 0.06
C ALA A 208 -25.41 4.77 -1.41
N THR A 209 -24.41 5.48 -1.96
CA THR A 209 -24.01 5.42 -3.36
C THR A 209 -22.56 4.92 -3.53
N SER A 210 -22.34 4.05 -4.51
CA SER A 210 -21.01 3.58 -4.93
C SER A 210 -20.32 4.56 -5.89
N GLY A 211 -19.00 4.51 -5.98
CA GLY A 211 -18.19 5.28 -6.91
C GLY A 211 -17.72 6.64 -6.39
N LYS A 212 -17.83 6.90 -5.08
CA LYS A 212 -17.24 8.10 -4.47
C LYS A 212 -15.77 7.86 -4.19
N VAL A 213 -14.93 8.86 -4.41
CA VAL A 213 -13.49 8.74 -4.19
C VAL A 213 -13.21 8.87 -2.70
N ILE A 214 -12.47 7.91 -2.15
CA ILE A 214 -11.95 7.90 -0.80
C ILE A 214 -10.45 8.15 -0.91
N GLU A 215 -9.95 9.14 -0.20
CA GLU A 215 -8.53 9.39 -0.09
C GLU A 215 -8.11 9.10 1.35
N LEU A 216 -7.23 8.12 1.51
CA LEU A 216 -6.67 7.71 2.79
C LEU A 216 -5.29 8.32 2.91
N ASN A 217 -5.06 9.11 3.96
CA ASN A 217 -3.70 9.46 4.37
C ASN A 217 -3.22 8.36 5.31
N THR A 218 -2.17 7.68 4.87
CA THR A 218 -1.70 6.46 5.51
C THR A 218 -0.19 6.50 5.71
N LYS A 219 0.28 5.92 6.82
CA LYS A 219 1.67 5.53 6.98
C LYS A 219 1.90 4.26 6.17
N ILE A 220 2.87 4.30 5.27
CA ILE A 220 3.21 3.11 4.48
C ILE A 220 3.98 2.08 5.30
N ARG A 221 3.74 0.81 4.99
CA ARG A 221 4.55 -0.32 5.46
C ARG A 221 5.96 -0.21 4.92
N VAL A 222 6.93 -0.56 5.76
CA VAL A 222 8.34 -0.64 5.38
C VAL A 222 8.61 -1.97 4.65
N PRO A 223 8.90 -1.96 3.34
CA PRO A 223 9.31 -3.17 2.64
C PRO A 223 10.76 -3.54 2.97
N ASP A 224 11.07 -4.82 2.88
CA ASP A 224 12.44 -5.31 3.06
C ASP A 224 13.31 -5.02 1.84
N LEU A 225 14.54 -4.55 2.06
CA LEU A 225 15.54 -4.34 1.03
C LEU A 225 16.21 -5.67 0.70
N ASN A 226 15.85 -6.27 -0.43
CA ASN A 226 16.40 -7.56 -0.87
C ASN A 226 16.59 -7.68 -2.40
N ILE A 227 16.34 -6.62 -3.16
CA ILE A 227 16.38 -6.67 -4.63
C ILE A 227 17.63 -5.96 -5.16
N VAL A 228 18.41 -6.69 -5.96
CA VAL A 228 19.58 -6.20 -6.69
C VAL A 228 19.17 -5.24 -7.81
N ASP A 229 20.07 -4.29 -8.13
CA ASP A 229 19.85 -3.31 -9.19
C ASP A 229 19.60 -3.98 -10.55
N TYR A 230 18.54 -3.54 -11.23
CA TYR A 230 18.11 -4.06 -12.52
C TYR A 230 18.59 -3.14 -13.65
N THR A 231 19.34 -3.70 -14.60
CA THR A 231 19.99 -2.96 -15.70
C THR A 231 19.65 -3.52 -17.09
N THR A 232 18.66 -4.40 -17.19
CA THR A 232 18.35 -5.09 -18.46
C THR A 232 17.47 -4.24 -19.39
N GLY A 233 17.96 -4.00 -20.61
CA GLY A 233 17.30 -3.19 -21.64
C GLY A 233 17.81 -1.75 -21.65
N THR A 234 17.21 -0.89 -22.48
CA THR A 234 17.56 0.53 -22.58
C THR A 234 16.34 1.43 -22.59
N VAL A 235 16.52 2.70 -22.20
CA VAL A 235 15.48 3.72 -22.34
C VAL A 235 15.49 4.23 -23.79
N ALA A 236 14.34 4.06 -24.45
CA ALA A 236 14.12 4.44 -25.84
C ALA A 236 13.73 5.91 -25.96
N SER A 237 12.86 6.39 -25.07
CA SER A 237 12.44 7.79 -25.04
C SER A 237 11.96 8.24 -23.67
N VAL A 238 12.27 9.48 -23.35
CA VAL A 238 11.72 10.24 -22.21
C VAL A 238 11.79 11.72 -22.57
N ALA A 239 10.68 12.42 -22.42
CA ALA A 239 10.63 13.85 -22.69
C ALA A 239 10.92 14.64 -21.42
N ASN A 240 11.67 15.74 -21.54
CA ASN A 240 11.82 16.71 -20.46
C ASN A 240 10.44 17.22 -20.02
N GLY A 241 10.20 17.25 -18.71
CA GLY A 241 8.90 17.63 -18.14
C GLY A 241 7.81 16.57 -18.27
N SER A 242 8.11 15.36 -18.79
CA SER A 242 7.18 14.24 -18.83
C SER A 242 7.49 13.20 -17.75
N PRO A 243 6.48 12.63 -17.08
CA PRO A 243 6.66 11.47 -16.20
C PRO A 243 6.77 10.15 -16.98
N LYS A 244 6.47 10.13 -18.29
CA LYS A 244 6.42 8.90 -19.08
C LYS A 244 7.80 8.52 -19.61
N VAL A 245 8.23 7.29 -19.30
CA VAL A 245 9.47 6.70 -19.83
C VAL A 245 9.10 5.48 -20.67
N THR A 246 9.68 5.40 -21.87
CA THR A 246 9.50 4.27 -22.78
C THR A 246 10.83 3.53 -22.96
N GLY A 247 10.82 2.22 -22.79
CA GLY A 247 11.97 1.33 -22.91
C GLY A 247 11.98 0.51 -24.21
N THR A 248 13.17 0.04 -24.58
CA THR A 248 13.39 -0.96 -25.64
C THR A 248 14.08 -2.17 -25.03
N SER A 249 13.61 -3.38 -25.36
CA SER A 249 14.10 -4.64 -24.79
C SER A 249 14.04 -4.69 -23.26
N THR A 250 13.15 -3.90 -22.66
CA THR A 250 12.89 -3.88 -21.23
C THR A 250 11.83 -4.91 -20.88
N VAL A 251 11.92 -5.47 -19.67
CA VAL A 251 10.94 -6.39 -19.12
C VAL A 251 10.44 -5.81 -17.80
N TRP A 252 9.83 -4.63 -17.87
CA TRP A 252 9.30 -3.97 -16.68
C TRP A 252 8.03 -4.68 -16.20
N THR A 253 8.01 -4.99 -14.91
CA THR A 253 6.90 -5.71 -14.28
C THR A 253 6.25 -4.84 -13.23
N ALA A 254 4.95 -5.03 -12.97
CA ALA A 254 4.22 -4.29 -11.93
C ALA A 254 4.93 -4.21 -10.55
N PRO A 255 5.64 -5.25 -10.06
CA PRO A 255 6.43 -5.18 -8.83
C PRO A 255 7.64 -4.22 -8.83
N MET A 256 7.95 -3.58 -9.97
CA MET A 256 8.97 -2.53 -10.05
C MET A 256 8.40 -1.15 -9.67
N ALA A 257 7.08 -0.99 -9.56
CA ALA A 257 6.47 0.21 -9.02
C ALA A 257 6.96 0.46 -7.57
N GLY A 258 7.29 1.70 -7.25
CA GLY A 258 7.89 2.09 -5.97
C GLY A 258 9.42 2.02 -5.92
N ARG A 259 10.09 1.40 -6.91
CA ARG A 259 11.56 1.43 -7.04
C ARG A 259 12.04 2.75 -7.64
N TRP A 260 13.35 2.95 -7.67
CA TRP A 260 13.97 4.17 -8.20
C TRP A 260 14.71 3.86 -9.49
N LEU A 261 14.45 4.65 -10.54
CA LEU A 261 15.11 4.58 -11.83
C LEU A 261 16.12 5.72 -11.97
N ARG A 262 17.32 5.40 -12.45
CA ARG A 262 18.34 6.36 -12.84
C ARG A 262 18.74 6.11 -14.27
N ILE A 263 18.66 7.14 -15.11
CA ILE A 263 19.19 7.10 -16.47
C ILE A 263 20.66 7.49 -16.38
N THR A 264 21.55 6.66 -16.90
CA THR A 264 22.99 6.87 -16.78
C THR A 264 23.39 8.17 -17.48
N HIS A 265 24.04 9.05 -16.71
CA HIS A 265 24.69 10.22 -17.28
C HIS A 265 25.93 9.81 -18.07
N SER A 266 26.13 10.41 -19.25
CA SER A 266 27.30 10.23 -20.09
C SER A 266 27.69 11.54 -20.75
N ASP A 267 28.99 11.79 -20.94
CA ASP A 267 29.45 12.91 -21.76
C ASP A 267 29.14 12.73 -23.26
N THR A 268 28.64 11.55 -23.66
CA THR A 268 28.22 11.26 -25.04
C THR A 268 26.76 11.65 -25.26
N ALA A 269 26.55 12.71 -26.04
CA ALA A 269 25.31 13.45 -26.11
C ALA A 269 24.04 12.60 -26.36
N THR A 270 24.04 11.66 -27.30
CA THR A 270 22.80 11.08 -27.88
C THR A 270 21.97 10.21 -26.92
N SER A 271 22.59 9.67 -25.87
CA SER A 271 21.99 8.68 -24.95
C SER A 271 22.21 9.04 -23.48
N SER A 272 22.59 10.29 -23.20
CA SER A 272 22.93 10.75 -21.86
C SER A 272 21.69 11.13 -21.06
N GLY A 273 21.53 10.50 -19.90
CA GLY A 273 20.61 10.94 -18.86
C GLY A 273 21.14 12.11 -18.03
N ASP A 274 20.37 12.52 -17.04
CA ASP A 274 20.81 13.46 -15.99
C ASP A 274 21.58 12.78 -14.86
N GLY A 275 21.53 11.45 -14.75
CA GLY A 275 22.17 10.72 -13.66
C GLY A 275 21.43 10.85 -12.33
N GLU A 276 20.23 11.41 -12.32
CA GLU A 276 19.41 11.57 -11.12
C GLU A 276 18.48 10.37 -10.90
N TRP A 277 18.12 10.13 -9.65
CA TRP A 277 17.22 9.04 -9.27
C TRP A 277 15.77 9.53 -9.21
N TYR A 278 14.89 8.88 -9.97
CA TYR A 278 13.46 9.14 -10.02
C TYR A 278 12.67 7.95 -9.52
N ARG A 279 11.72 8.18 -8.60
CA ARG A 279 10.83 7.12 -8.12
C ARG A 279 9.82 6.74 -9.21
N ILE A 280 9.67 5.44 -9.45
CA ILE A 280 8.64 4.86 -10.32
C ILE A 280 7.32 4.85 -9.56
N ASP A 281 6.30 5.49 -10.13
CA ASP A 281 4.95 5.53 -9.58
C ASP A 281 4.13 4.30 -10.02
N ALA A 282 4.12 4.04 -11.33
CA ALA A 282 3.41 2.91 -11.92
C ALA A 282 4.16 2.33 -13.12
N VAL A 283 3.93 1.04 -13.38
CA VAL A 283 4.40 0.35 -14.60
C VAL A 283 3.15 -0.05 -15.38
N GLU A 284 2.98 0.51 -16.58
CA GLU A 284 1.84 0.23 -17.45
C GLU A 284 2.05 -1.04 -18.26
N SER A 285 3.28 -1.25 -18.75
CA SER A 285 3.65 -2.42 -19.53
C SER A 285 5.13 -2.73 -19.43
N ALA A 286 5.58 -3.81 -20.07
CA ALA A 286 6.99 -4.20 -20.14
C ALA A 286 7.92 -3.10 -20.70
N THR A 287 7.36 -2.13 -21.43
CA THR A 287 8.09 -1.05 -22.11
C THR A 287 7.65 0.34 -21.69
N ILE A 288 6.66 0.50 -20.80
CA ILE A 288 6.17 1.81 -20.39
C ILE A 288 6.04 1.88 -18.86
N LEU A 289 6.65 2.91 -18.28
CA LEU A 289 6.51 3.26 -16.87
C LEU A 289 6.28 4.76 -16.68
N TYR A 290 5.79 5.11 -15.49
CA TYR A 290 5.51 6.46 -15.06
C TYR A 290 6.34 6.81 -13.83
N LEU A 291 6.97 7.98 -13.84
CA LEU A 291 7.73 8.54 -12.73
C LEU A 291 6.83 9.44 -11.87
N SER A 292 7.10 9.46 -10.57
CA SER A 292 6.39 10.33 -9.62
C SER A 292 6.72 11.80 -9.82
N ARG A 293 7.95 12.12 -10.27
CA ARG A 293 8.37 13.47 -10.66
C ARG A 293 8.64 13.50 -12.16
N PRO A 294 8.28 14.59 -12.87
CA PRO A 294 8.65 14.76 -14.26
C PRO A 294 10.16 14.71 -14.45
N TYR A 295 10.60 14.14 -15.57
CA TYR A 295 12.03 14.03 -15.89
C TYR A 295 12.65 15.40 -16.17
N GLY A 296 13.69 15.76 -15.42
CA GLY A 296 14.37 17.05 -15.51
C GLY A 296 15.53 17.10 -16.51
N GLY A 297 16.01 15.94 -16.96
CA GLY A 297 17.13 15.83 -17.90
C GLY A 297 16.77 16.14 -19.36
N ARG A 298 17.78 16.02 -20.23
CA ARG A 298 17.62 16.27 -21.67
C ARG A 298 16.65 15.27 -22.29
N THR A 299 15.72 15.75 -23.12
CA THR A 299 14.80 14.87 -23.87
C THR A 299 15.57 13.82 -24.67
N LEU A 300 15.29 12.55 -24.38
CA LEU A 300 15.74 11.41 -25.15
C LEU A 300 14.68 11.13 -26.22
N ALA A 301 15.00 11.50 -27.46
CA ALA A 301 14.16 11.23 -28.62
C ALA A 301 14.27 9.74 -29.02
N SER A 302 13.17 9.20 -29.54
CA SER A 302 12.95 7.80 -29.91
C SER A 302 14.21 7.03 -30.34
N ALA A 303 14.46 5.89 -29.70
CA ALA A 303 15.62 5.03 -29.88
C ALA A 303 16.96 5.60 -29.38
N ALA A 304 16.94 6.48 -28.37
CA ALA A 304 18.14 6.99 -27.73
C ALA A 304 19.05 5.87 -27.17
N GLY A 305 18.47 4.77 -26.71
CA GLY A 305 19.23 3.61 -26.22
C GLY A 305 20.01 3.90 -24.94
N ALA A 306 19.48 4.77 -24.07
CA ALA A 306 20.18 5.16 -22.84
C ALA A 306 20.20 4.01 -21.82
N SER A 307 21.38 3.75 -21.26
CA SER A 307 21.55 2.82 -20.15
C SER A 307 20.82 3.36 -18.92
N TYR A 308 20.27 2.46 -18.12
CA TYR A 308 19.60 2.81 -16.88
C TYR A 308 19.82 1.74 -15.81
N ALA A 309 19.60 2.13 -14.56
CA ALA A 309 19.56 1.23 -13.43
C ALA A 309 18.26 1.46 -12.65
N ILE A 310 17.58 0.39 -12.27
CA ILE A 310 16.46 0.42 -11.32
C ILE A 310 16.93 -0.20 -10.02
N GLY A 311 17.04 0.59 -8.96
CA GLY A 311 17.48 0.15 -7.65
C GLY A 311 16.35 0.12 -6.61
N HIS A 312 16.47 -0.77 -5.64
CA HIS A 312 15.65 -0.74 -4.43
C HIS A 312 16.35 0.16 -3.40
N MET A 313 15.66 1.20 -2.94
CA MET A 313 16.19 2.21 -2.00
C MET A 313 15.47 2.12 -0.66
N PRO A 314 16.14 2.43 0.47
CA PRO A 314 15.46 2.61 1.74
C PRO A 314 14.43 3.75 1.64
N LEU A 315 13.40 3.70 2.50
CA LEU A 315 12.39 4.76 2.59
C LEU A 315 12.87 6.01 3.36
N LEU A 316 14.16 6.07 3.72
CA LEU A 316 14.77 7.23 4.38
C LEU A 316 14.99 8.36 3.36
N PRO A 317 15.15 9.62 3.83
CA PRO A 317 15.62 10.69 2.97
C PRO A 317 17.05 10.44 2.49
N GLU A 318 17.40 10.95 1.30
CA GLU A 318 18.67 10.66 0.61
C GLU A 318 19.92 10.81 1.47
N ALA A 319 19.98 11.87 2.28
CA ALA A 319 21.12 12.18 3.14
C ALA A 319 21.39 11.10 4.21
N PHE A 320 20.38 10.29 4.55
CA PHE A 320 20.40 9.31 5.63
C PHE A 320 20.35 7.86 5.13
N HIS A 321 20.57 7.62 3.83
CA HIS A 321 20.58 6.26 3.27
C HIS A 321 21.76 5.42 3.78
N ASP A 322 22.80 6.03 4.33
CA ASP A 322 23.99 5.41 4.90
C ASP A 322 23.76 4.81 6.30
N LEU A 323 22.83 5.35 7.09
CA LEU A 323 22.56 4.91 8.47
C LEU A 323 22.38 3.39 8.64
N PRO A 324 21.63 2.66 7.77
CA PRO A 324 21.48 1.21 7.92
C PRO A 324 22.81 0.47 7.80
N GLU A 325 23.67 0.91 6.88
CA GLU A 325 24.98 0.31 6.62
C GLU A 325 25.94 0.58 7.78
N THR A 326 26.00 1.82 8.28
CA THR A 326 26.76 2.21 9.47
C THR A 326 26.34 1.39 10.70
N PHE A 327 25.04 1.13 10.89
CA PHE A 327 24.55 0.29 11.99
C PHE A 327 24.99 -1.17 11.87
N ALA A 328 24.94 -1.72 10.65
CA ALA A 328 25.39 -3.08 10.40
C ALA A 328 26.90 -3.22 10.63
N ALA A 329 27.70 -2.25 10.18
CA ALA A 329 29.14 -2.19 10.41
C ALA A 329 29.47 -2.08 11.91
N TYR A 330 28.75 -1.23 12.65
CA TYR A 330 28.87 -1.11 14.11
C TYR A 330 28.66 -2.46 14.82
N ARG A 331 27.57 -3.17 14.49
CA ARG A 331 27.28 -4.48 15.11
C ARG A 331 28.34 -5.53 14.81
N TYR A 332 28.96 -5.48 13.62
CA TYR A 332 30.05 -6.37 13.25
C TYR A 332 31.30 -6.10 14.10
N TRP A 333 31.77 -4.86 14.14
CA TRP A 333 32.97 -4.51 14.90
C TRP A 333 32.79 -4.66 16.41
N LEU A 334 31.56 -4.46 16.92
CA LEU A 334 31.21 -4.74 18.32
C LEU A 334 31.39 -6.22 18.68
N LYS A 335 31.04 -7.14 17.78
CA LYS A 335 31.24 -8.58 17.97
C LYS A 335 32.73 -8.93 18.04
N GLU A 336 33.54 -8.31 17.18
CA GLU A 336 34.99 -8.50 17.13
C GLU A 336 35.73 -7.77 18.27
N LYS A 337 35.04 -6.93 19.04
CA LYS A 337 35.59 -6.10 20.14
C LYS A 337 36.73 -5.17 19.69
N ASP A 338 36.61 -4.62 18.49
CA ASP A 338 37.58 -3.66 17.92
C ASP A 338 37.19 -2.21 18.31
N GLU A 339 38.18 -1.34 18.49
CA GLU A 339 38.01 0.10 18.80
C GLU A 339 37.26 0.85 17.68
N ARG A 340 37.30 0.34 16.44
CA ARG A 340 36.52 0.91 15.31
C ARG A 340 35.02 0.94 15.57
N ALA A 341 34.51 0.07 16.45
CA ALA A 341 33.09 0.06 16.80
C ALA A 341 32.64 1.41 17.37
N ASP A 342 33.48 2.10 18.16
CA ASP A 342 33.11 3.37 18.76
C ASP A 342 33.00 4.50 17.72
N GLY A 343 33.85 4.50 16.70
CA GLY A 343 33.76 5.46 15.58
C GLY A 343 32.46 5.31 14.78
N PHE A 344 32.06 4.06 14.47
CA PHE A 344 30.78 3.82 13.79
C PHE A 344 29.57 4.15 14.66
N LYS A 345 29.68 3.97 15.98
CA LYS A 345 28.62 4.33 16.93
C LYS A 345 28.41 5.84 16.98
N GLU A 346 29.47 6.63 16.96
CA GLU A 346 29.40 8.09 16.97
C GLU A 346 28.71 8.61 15.70
N LEU A 347 29.15 8.16 14.52
CA LEU A 347 28.54 8.50 13.22
C LEU A 347 27.06 8.12 13.17
N LEU A 348 26.70 6.93 13.68
CA LEU A 348 25.31 6.49 13.75
C LEU A 348 24.47 7.40 14.66
N THR A 349 24.99 7.74 15.84
CA THR A 349 24.26 8.53 16.83
C THR A 349 24.04 9.95 16.33
N ASP A 350 25.07 10.56 15.73
CA ASP A 350 25.00 11.89 15.13
C ASP A 350 24.03 11.93 13.95
N GLY A 351 24.12 10.95 13.05
CA GLY A 351 23.23 10.86 11.89
C GLY A 351 21.76 10.61 12.28
N VAL A 352 21.50 9.76 13.28
CA VAL A 352 20.15 9.57 13.83
C VAL A 352 19.65 10.86 14.51
N SER A 353 20.48 11.52 15.30
CA SER A 353 20.12 12.80 15.96
C SER A 353 19.76 13.87 14.93
N THR A 354 20.53 13.99 13.86
CA THR A 354 20.28 14.95 12.77
C THR A 354 19.01 14.60 11.97
N LEU A 355 18.72 13.31 11.79
CA LEU A 355 17.45 12.86 11.21
C LEU A 355 16.26 13.33 12.07
N PHE A 356 16.36 13.17 13.39
CA PHE A 356 15.34 13.64 14.32
C PHE A 356 15.22 15.17 14.38
N SER A 357 16.31 15.93 14.29
CA SER A 357 16.22 17.39 14.29
C SER A 357 15.69 17.97 12.99
N THR A 358 15.99 17.33 11.85
CA THR A 358 15.60 17.82 10.51
C THR A 358 14.19 17.41 10.13
N TYR A 359 13.82 16.16 10.44
CA TYR A 359 12.55 15.56 10.04
C TYR A 359 11.64 15.19 11.22
N GLY A 360 12.07 15.42 12.46
CA GLY A 360 11.18 15.39 13.60
C GLY A 360 10.13 16.49 13.49
N VAL A 361 8.99 16.27 14.13
CA VAL A 361 7.87 17.21 14.12
C VAL A 361 8.35 18.55 14.67
N SER A 362 8.43 19.57 13.82
CA SER A 362 8.64 20.95 14.26
C SER A 362 7.27 21.50 14.69
N ASP A 363 6.95 21.40 15.98
CA ASP A 363 5.79 22.11 16.51
C ASP A 363 6.06 23.63 16.58
N LEU A 364 5.02 24.43 16.45
CA LEU A 364 5.05 25.91 16.55
C LEU A 364 5.27 26.39 17.99
N SER A 365 5.33 25.49 18.96
CA SER A 365 5.54 25.79 20.37
C SER A 365 6.99 26.17 20.66
N MET A 366 7.20 27.30 21.36
CA MET A 366 8.51 27.65 21.94
C MET A 366 8.91 26.76 23.12
N VAL A 367 8.02 25.87 23.57
CA VAL A 367 8.32 24.86 24.59
C VAL A 367 9.04 23.72 23.88
N ILE A 368 10.22 23.34 24.39
CA ILE A 368 10.84 22.06 24.05
C ILE A 368 9.90 20.99 24.61
N ASP A 369 8.97 20.54 23.78
CA ASP A 369 8.17 19.36 24.05
C ASP A 369 9.13 18.17 24.15
N SER A 370 9.06 17.42 25.25
CA SER A 370 9.89 16.23 25.48
C SER A 370 9.54 15.07 24.54
N GLY A 371 8.53 15.24 23.67
CA GLY A 371 7.99 14.19 22.83
C GLY A 371 7.07 13.25 23.61
N ASP A 372 6.62 13.66 24.80
CA ASP A 372 5.70 12.87 25.64
C ASP A 372 4.22 13.20 25.36
N ASP A 373 3.92 14.27 24.63
CA ASP A 373 2.56 14.62 24.16
C ASP A 373 2.21 13.92 22.82
N ASP A 374 2.76 12.71 22.61
CA ASP A 374 2.25 11.80 21.58
C ASP A 374 0.79 11.48 21.91
N GLY A 375 -0.12 12.12 21.16
CA GLY A 375 -1.54 11.81 21.23
C GLY A 375 -1.70 10.31 21.09
N PHE A 376 -2.22 9.65 22.14
CA PHE A 376 -2.38 8.21 22.23
C PHE A 376 -2.80 7.63 20.87
N ILE A 377 -1.87 7.00 20.16
CA ILE A 377 -2.17 6.33 18.91
C ILE A 377 -3.12 5.20 19.29
N ASN A 378 -4.38 5.35 18.89
CA ASN A 378 -5.38 4.34 19.16
C ASN A 378 -4.90 3.02 18.54
N PRO A 379 -4.65 1.97 19.34
CA PRO A 379 -4.09 0.72 18.83
C PRO A 379 -4.99 0.06 17.77
N ASN A 380 -6.26 0.44 17.71
CA ASN A 380 -7.20 -0.01 16.68
C ASN A 380 -6.97 0.64 15.31
N LEU A 381 -6.15 1.69 15.22
CA LEU A 381 -5.78 2.33 13.94
C LEU A 381 -4.59 1.63 13.29
N ALA A 382 -3.74 0.98 14.09
CA ALA A 382 -2.60 0.22 13.63
C ALA A 382 -3.05 -1.16 13.17
N ILE A 383 -2.51 -1.62 12.04
CA ILE A 383 -2.74 -2.98 11.57
C ILE A 383 -1.85 -3.91 12.39
N GLN A 384 -2.43 -4.60 13.37
CA GLN A 384 -1.72 -5.64 14.14
C GLN A 384 -1.71 -6.94 13.33
N LEU A 385 -0.50 -7.43 13.01
CA LEU A 385 -0.26 -8.71 12.34
C LEU A 385 -0.35 -9.91 13.30
#